data_AF-A0A523DUD4-F1
#
_entry.id   AF-A0A523DUD4-F1
#
_cell.length_a   1.000
_cell.length_b   1.000
_cell.length_c   1.000
_cell.angle_alpha   90.00
_cell.angle_beta   90.00
_cell.angle_gamma   90.00
#
_symmetry.space_group_name_H-M   'P 1'
#
loop_
_entity.id
_entity.type
_entity.pdbx_description
1 polymer ?
#
loop_
_entity_poly.entity_id
_entity_poly.type
_entity_poly.pdbx_seq_one_letter_code
_entity_poly.pdbx_strand_id
1 'polypeptide(L)'
;MRKTSSRPFYTLLVGLVLASLPALGSAQSKVWIGKEKDYERFLSNAEIVSIQDVGSGVNKPKRIKLRQGARELEAMWKPIQRGPKEWAWESFEAEVAAYQLDRILGLHMVPPTVVRSIHEQEGSLQLWVTGVKFFRDTSAEAPQTPEWNQQLASCRLFDNLIANGARSFRYSRGRGVEPRAHRSLAGVFELALSR
;
A
#
# COMPACT_ATOMS: atom_id res chain seq x y z
N MET A 1 62.83 44.68 -42.96
CA MET A 1 61.54 44.99 -42.32
C MET A 1 60.74 43.69 -42.14
N ARG A 2 60.78 43.08 -40.94
CA ARG A 2 60.11 41.80 -40.65
C ARG A 2 58.71 42.10 -40.10
N LYS A 3 57.67 41.61 -40.77
CA LYS A 3 56.26 41.70 -40.34
C LYS A 3 56.01 40.74 -39.19
N THR A 4 55.55 41.27 -38.07
CA THR A 4 55.07 40.53 -36.89
C THR A 4 53.67 39.99 -37.18
N SER A 5 53.46 38.69 -36.97
CA SER A 5 52.15 38.03 -37.08
C SER A 5 51.74 37.53 -35.70
N SER A 6 50.70 38.13 -35.16
CA SER A 6 50.05 37.80 -33.88
C SER A 6 49.15 36.58 -34.04
N ARG A 7 49.41 35.52 -33.24
CA ARG A 7 48.54 34.34 -33.15
C ARG A 7 47.46 34.57 -32.08
N PRO A 8 46.17 34.32 -32.35
CA PRO A 8 45.11 34.47 -31.34
C PRO A 8 45.08 33.29 -30.35
N PHE A 9 44.90 33.63 -29.09
CA PHE A 9 44.62 32.73 -27.97
C PHE A 9 43.26 32.04 -28.18
N TYR A 10 43.23 30.70 -28.17
CA TYR A 10 42.00 29.93 -28.02
C TYR A 10 41.87 29.50 -26.55
N THR A 11 41.01 30.18 -25.80
CA THR A 11 40.63 29.78 -24.44
C THR A 11 39.55 28.70 -24.53
N LEU A 12 39.91 27.47 -24.16
CA LEU A 12 39.00 26.33 -24.05
C LEU A 12 38.11 26.51 -22.81
N LEU A 13 36.80 26.72 -23.00
CA LEU A 13 35.84 26.84 -21.90
C LEU A 13 35.11 25.50 -21.76
N VAL A 14 35.55 24.68 -20.80
CA VAL A 14 34.88 23.42 -20.44
C VAL A 14 33.68 23.77 -19.56
N GLY A 15 32.48 23.68 -20.14
CA GLY A 15 31.23 23.85 -19.41
C GLY A 15 30.99 22.70 -18.45
N LEU A 16 30.96 23.00 -17.15
CA LEU A 16 30.56 22.06 -16.10
C LEU A 16 29.02 21.88 -16.16
N VAL A 17 28.56 20.81 -16.81
CA VAL A 17 27.14 20.41 -16.75
C VAL A 17 26.90 19.74 -15.40
N LEU A 18 26.39 20.51 -14.44
CA LEU A 18 25.80 19.98 -13.21
C LEU A 18 24.47 19.32 -13.57
N ALA A 19 24.52 18.03 -13.89
CA ALA A 19 23.32 17.21 -13.95
C ALA A 19 22.72 17.10 -12.54
N SER A 20 21.69 17.89 -12.25
CA SER A 20 20.87 17.70 -11.06
C SER A 20 20.14 16.37 -11.22
N LEU A 21 20.70 15.28 -10.68
CA LEU A 21 19.95 14.05 -10.45
C LEU A 21 18.80 14.42 -9.50
N PRO A 22 17.52 14.22 -9.87
CA PRO A 22 16.46 14.36 -8.91
C PRO A 22 16.75 13.37 -7.79
N ALA A 23 16.87 13.87 -6.56
CA ALA A 23 16.86 13.02 -5.39
C ALA A 23 15.61 12.15 -5.52
N LEU A 24 15.79 10.83 -5.56
CA LEU A 24 14.69 9.87 -5.41
C LEU A 24 14.10 10.14 -4.03
N GLY A 25 13.14 11.07 -3.97
CA GLY A 25 12.40 11.35 -2.76
C GLY A 25 11.79 10.04 -2.29
N SER A 26 11.91 9.78 -0.98
CA SER A 26 11.16 8.72 -0.32
C SER A 26 9.70 8.86 -0.76
N ALA A 27 9.23 7.94 -1.60
CA ALA A 27 7.83 7.94 -2.00
C ALA A 27 7.02 7.68 -0.74
N GLN A 28 6.25 8.69 -0.30
CA GLN A 28 5.32 8.55 0.81
C GLN A 28 4.37 7.39 0.48
N SER A 29 4.41 6.31 1.26
CA SER A 29 3.61 5.10 1.01
C SER A 29 2.11 5.40 1.00
N LYS A 30 1.68 6.38 1.79
CA LYS A 30 0.28 6.88 1.86
C LYS A 30 -0.05 7.91 0.77
N VAL A 31 0.07 7.51 -0.50
CA VAL A 31 -0.14 8.40 -1.67
C VAL A 31 -1.55 8.99 -1.81
N TRP A 32 -2.54 8.44 -1.09
CA TRP A 32 -3.95 8.79 -1.23
C TRP A 32 -4.45 9.88 -0.28
N ILE A 33 -3.64 10.29 0.71
CA ILE A 33 -4.07 11.28 1.71
C ILE A 33 -4.41 12.61 1.01
N GLY A 34 -5.62 13.12 1.25
CA GLY A 34 -6.16 14.33 0.62
C GLY A 34 -6.62 14.13 -0.84
N LYS A 35 -6.55 12.91 -1.36
CA LYS A 35 -6.94 12.51 -2.72
C LYS A 35 -7.88 11.30 -2.72
N GLU A 36 -8.48 10.98 -1.59
CA GLU A 36 -9.28 9.76 -1.37
C GLU A 36 -10.34 9.58 -2.46
N LYS A 37 -11.15 10.62 -2.70
CA LYS A 37 -12.20 10.61 -3.73
C LYS A 37 -11.68 10.42 -5.15
N ASP A 38 -10.47 10.87 -5.45
CA ASP A 38 -9.83 10.66 -6.75
C ASP A 38 -9.44 9.19 -6.92
N TYR A 39 -8.81 8.59 -5.91
CA TYR A 39 -8.48 7.17 -5.91
C TYR A 39 -9.73 6.28 -5.93
N GLU A 40 -10.77 6.60 -5.17
CA GLU A 40 -12.06 5.88 -5.20
C GLU A 40 -12.65 5.89 -6.62
N ARG A 41 -12.66 7.05 -7.28
CA ARG A 41 -13.17 7.19 -8.65
C ARG A 41 -12.30 6.42 -9.64
N PHE A 42 -10.98 6.50 -9.51
CA PHE A 42 -10.06 5.74 -10.34
C PHE A 42 -10.29 4.23 -10.19
N LEU A 43 -10.32 3.73 -8.95
CA LEU A 43 -10.55 2.31 -8.66
C LEU A 43 -11.90 1.82 -9.18
N SER A 44 -12.93 2.67 -9.17
CA SER A 44 -14.27 2.31 -9.66
C SER A 44 -14.34 2.25 -11.19
N ASN A 45 -13.65 3.16 -11.89
CA ASN A 45 -13.90 3.42 -13.32
C ASN A 45 -12.74 3.05 -14.27
N ALA A 46 -11.50 2.93 -13.77
CA ALA A 46 -10.34 2.66 -14.61
C ALA A 46 -10.46 1.29 -15.29
N GLU A 47 -10.00 1.18 -16.54
CA GLU A 47 -10.00 -0.06 -17.31
C GLU A 47 -9.13 -1.14 -16.64
N ILE A 48 -9.56 -2.40 -16.69
CA ILE A 48 -8.76 -3.54 -16.21
C ILE A 48 -7.83 -3.99 -17.33
N VAL A 49 -6.52 -3.84 -17.12
CA VAL A 49 -5.49 -4.19 -18.12
C VAL A 49 -4.99 -5.61 -17.93
N SER A 50 -4.89 -6.08 -16.68
CA SER A 50 -4.47 -7.45 -16.40
C SER A 50 -4.93 -7.92 -15.03
N ILE A 51 -5.11 -9.23 -14.89
CA ILE A 51 -5.47 -9.90 -13.66
C ILE A 51 -4.43 -10.99 -13.40
N GLN A 52 -3.84 -10.99 -12.20
CA GLN A 52 -2.81 -11.95 -11.79
C GLN A 52 -3.19 -12.56 -10.44
N ASP A 53 -3.02 -13.87 -10.28
CA ASP A 53 -3.23 -14.52 -8.99
C ASP A 53 -2.08 -14.21 -8.03
N VAL A 54 -2.40 -13.76 -6.81
CA VAL A 54 -1.39 -13.44 -5.80
C VAL A 54 -1.20 -14.64 -4.89
N GLY A 55 -0.51 -15.66 -5.43
CA GLY A 55 0.00 -16.80 -4.67
C GLY A 55 -1.05 -17.66 -3.96
N SER A 56 -0.60 -18.41 -2.94
CA SER A 56 -1.40 -19.37 -2.18
C SER A 56 -2.01 -18.74 -0.92
N GLY A 57 -3.35 -18.69 -0.88
CA GLY A 57 -4.13 -18.24 0.28
C GLY A 57 -5.58 -18.68 0.15
N VAL A 58 -6.27 -18.89 1.28
CA VAL A 58 -7.65 -19.42 1.32
C VAL A 58 -8.61 -18.51 0.54
N ASN A 59 -8.36 -17.20 0.58
CA ASN A 59 -9.23 -16.19 -0.02
C ASN A 59 -8.89 -15.83 -1.48
N LYS A 60 -7.91 -16.50 -2.10
CA LYS A 60 -7.49 -16.37 -3.52
C LYS A 60 -7.52 -14.91 -4.05
N PRO A 61 -6.79 -13.98 -3.40
CA PRO A 61 -6.79 -12.58 -3.82
C PRO A 61 -6.12 -12.41 -5.20
N LYS A 62 -6.61 -11.46 -5.99
CA LYS A 62 -6.09 -11.17 -7.33
C LYS A 62 -5.48 -9.77 -7.39
N ARG A 63 -4.31 -9.64 -8.00
CA ARG A 63 -3.67 -8.37 -8.31
C ARG A 63 -4.17 -7.90 -9.66
N ILE A 64 -4.74 -6.72 -9.67
CA ILE A 64 -5.37 -6.10 -10.83
C ILE A 64 -4.52 -4.91 -11.25
N LYS A 65 -4.15 -4.84 -12.52
CA LYS A 65 -3.60 -3.61 -13.11
C LYS A 65 -4.73 -2.81 -13.73
N LEU A 66 -4.78 -1.53 -13.40
CA LEU A 66 -5.82 -0.59 -13.81
C LEU A 66 -5.21 0.57 -14.60
N ARG A 67 -5.90 1.02 -15.65
CA ARG A 67 -5.47 2.15 -16.48
C ARG A 67 -6.61 3.14 -16.71
N GLN A 68 -6.30 4.42 -16.61
CA GLN A 68 -7.19 5.51 -17.03
C GLN A 68 -6.35 6.61 -17.69
N GLY A 69 -6.44 6.72 -19.02
CA GLY A 69 -5.54 7.58 -19.78
C GLY A 69 -4.07 7.19 -19.57
N ALA A 70 -3.24 8.14 -19.18
CA ALA A 70 -1.81 7.92 -18.88
C ALA A 70 -1.53 7.37 -17.47
N ARG A 71 -2.54 7.29 -16.59
CA ARG A 71 -2.37 6.83 -15.21
C ARG A 71 -2.56 5.31 -15.14
N GLU A 72 -1.56 4.63 -14.61
CA GLU A 72 -1.61 3.21 -14.28
C GLU A 72 -1.39 3.01 -12.78
N LEU A 73 -2.23 2.18 -12.16
CA LEU A 73 -2.10 1.77 -10.77
C LEU A 73 -2.44 0.30 -10.63
N GLU A 74 -2.04 -0.27 -9.51
CA GLU A 74 -2.38 -1.63 -9.15
C GLU A 74 -3.37 -1.65 -7.97
N ALA A 75 -4.13 -2.72 -7.88
CA ALA A 75 -5.11 -2.93 -6.84
C ALA A 75 -5.18 -4.42 -6.47
N MET A 76 -5.61 -4.69 -5.24
CA MET A 76 -5.98 -6.04 -4.81
C MET A 76 -7.50 -6.19 -4.89
N TRP A 77 -7.96 -7.20 -5.61
CA TRP A 77 -9.36 -7.59 -5.65
C TRP A 77 -9.61 -8.85 -4.84
N LYS A 78 -10.63 -8.80 -3.98
CA LYS A 78 -11.06 -9.90 -3.11
C LYS A 78 -12.57 -10.13 -3.27
N PRO A 79 -13.00 -11.17 -4.00
CA PRO A 79 -14.41 -11.51 -4.14
C PRO A 79 -14.91 -12.39 -2.97
N ILE A 80 -14.77 -11.90 -1.74
CA ILE A 80 -15.12 -12.66 -0.54
C ILE A 80 -16.63 -12.53 -0.28
N GLN A 81 -17.37 -13.57 -0.62
CA GLN A 81 -18.81 -13.62 -0.34
C GLN A 81 -19.09 -13.70 1.16
N ARG A 82 -20.12 -12.98 1.60
CA ARG A 82 -20.56 -12.95 2.99
C ARG A 82 -21.00 -14.33 3.45
N GLY A 83 -20.46 -14.79 4.58
CA GLY A 83 -20.93 -16.01 5.22
C GLY A 83 -20.03 -16.46 6.36
N PRO A 84 -20.50 -17.43 7.16
CA PRO A 84 -19.67 -18.05 8.18
C PRO A 84 -18.49 -18.76 7.50
N LYS A 85 -17.27 -18.40 7.90
CA LYS A 85 -16.07 -19.20 7.71
C LYS A 85 -15.77 -19.91 9.02
N GLU A 86 -14.98 -21.00 8.96
CA GLU A 86 -14.64 -21.82 10.13
C GLU A 86 -14.07 -21.03 11.33
N TRP A 87 -13.55 -19.82 11.10
CA TRP A 87 -12.88 -19.02 12.12
C TRP A 87 -13.24 -17.51 12.09
N ALA A 88 -14.13 -17.05 11.19
CA ALA A 88 -14.58 -15.64 11.15
C ALA A 88 -15.85 -15.42 10.29
N TRP A 89 -16.40 -14.22 10.40
CA TRP A 89 -17.40 -13.70 9.47
C TRP A 89 -16.72 -12.74 8.50
N GLU A 90 -16.37 -13.21 7.31
CA GLU A 90 -15.71 -12.39 6.29
C GLU A 90 -16.66 -11.99 5.17
N SER A 91 -16.41 -10.83 4.59
CA SER A 91 -17.19 -10.30 3.47
C SER A 91 -16.41 -9.17 2.80
N PHE A 92 -16.57 -8.98 1.49
CA PHE A 92 -15.99 -7.83 0.80
C PHE A 92 -16.58 -6.51 1.32
N GLU A 93 -17.82 -6.53 1.79
CA GLU A 93 -18.50 -5.39 2.39
C GLU A 93 -17.81 -4.95 3.68
N ALA A 94 -17.29 -5.89 4.49
CA ALA A 94 -16.52 -5.58 5.69
C ALA A 94 -15.19 -4.87 5.35
N GLU A 95 -14.53 -5.24 4.26
CA GLU A 95 -13.30 -4.58 3.80
C GLU A 95 -13.58 -3.13 3.36
N VAL A 96 -14.68 -2.91 2.62
CA VAL A 96 -15.12 -1.56 2.22
C VAL A 96 -15.57 -0.74 3.43
N ALA A 97 -16.30 -1.34 4.37
CA ALA A 97 -16.74 -0.68 5.60
C ALA A 97 -15.56 -0.28 6.49
N ALA A 98 -14.51 -1.12 6.58
CA ALA A 98 -13.29 -0.78 7.30
C ALA A 98 -12.63 0.48 6.70
N TYR A 99 -12.50 0.56 5.38
CA TYR A 99 -11.98 1.78 4.74
C TYR A 99 -12.84 3.01 5.03
N GLN A 100 -14.17 2.89 4.93
CA GLN A 100 -15.06 4.02 5.19
C GLN A 100 -14.98 4.50 6.64
N LEU A 101 -14.89 3.57 7.60
CA LEU A 101 -14.73 3.89 9.02
C LEU A 101 -13.37 4.55 9.29
N ASP A 102 -12.28 4.01 8.74
CA ASP A 102 -10.93 4.60 8.83
C ASP A 102 -10.91 6.06 8.36
N ARG A 103 -11.59 6.33 7.24
CA ARG A 103 -11.72 7.67 6.67
C ARG A 103 -12.54 8.62 7.56
N ILE A 104 -13.63 8.15 8.17
CA ILE A 104 -14.44 8.94 9.11
C ILE A 104 -13.62 9.29 10.36
N LEU A 105 -12.81 8.35 10.85
CA LEU A 105 -11.97 8.54 12.02
C LEU A 105 -10.67 9.32 11.74
N GLY A 106 -10.36 9.62 10.48
CA GLY A 106 -9.15 10.37 10.10
C GLY A 106 -7.85 9.63 10.45
N LEU A 107 -7.87 8.29 10.50
CA LEU A 107 -6.68 7.50 10.87
C LEU A 107 -5.73 7.31 9.67
N HIS A 108 -6.27 7.37 8.45
CA HIS A 108 -5.53 7.22 7.20
C HIS A 108 -4.68 5.93 7.16
N MET A 109 -5.23 4.83 7.67
CA MET A 109 -4.54 3.56 7.83
C MET A 109 -4.92 2.55 6.76
N VAL A 110 -6.15 2.64 6.26
CA VAL A 110 -6.69 1.71 5.26
C VAL A 110 -6.61 2.38 3.88
N PRO A 111 -5.99 1.74 2.88
CA PRO A 111 -5.97 2.28 1.52
C PRO A 111 -7.39 2.39 0.93
N PRO A 112 -7.60 3.29 -0.05
CA PRO A 112 -8.87 3.41 -0.76
C PRO A 112 -9.41 2.06 -1.21
N THR A 113 -10.63 1.76 -0.81
CA THR A 113 -11.29 0.47 -1.07
C THR A 113 -12.70 0.71 -1.56
N VAL A 114 -13.05 0.13 -2.71
CA VAL A 114 -14.37 0.27 -3.34
C VAL A 114 -14.97 -1.10 -3.64
N VAL A 115 -16.29 -1.16 -3.80
CA VAL A 115 -16.94 -2.33 -4.40
C VAL A 115 -16.69 -2.30 -5.90
N ARG A 116 -16.24 -3.43 -6.48
CA ARG A 116 -16.08 -3.56 -7.92
C ARG A 116 -16.43 -4.96 -8.41
N SER A 117 -17.23 -5.00 -9.47
CA SER A 117 -17.51 -6.21 -10.23
C SER A 117 -16.39 -6.52 -11.22
N ILE A 118 -15.85 -7.73 -11.18
CA ILE A 118 -14.88 -8.26 -12.14
C ILE A 118 -15.32 -9.67 -12.52
N HIS A 119 -15.48 -9.93 -13.82
CA HIS A 119 -16.01 -11.21 -14.33
C HIS A 119 -17.33 -11.62 -13.65
N GLU A 120 -18.30 -10.71 -13.60
CA GLU A 120 -19.65 -10.92 -13.01
C GLU A 120 -19.68 -11.26 -11.51
N GLN A 121 -18.54 -11.14 -10.83
CA GLN A 121 -18.45 -11.35 -9.39
C GLN A 121 -18.16 -10.03 -8.69
N GLU A 122 -18.91 -9.73 -7.63
CA GLU A 122 -18.62 -8.59 -6.76
C GLU A 122 -17.50 -8.90 -5.77
N GLY A 123 -16.69 -7.89 -5.50
CA GLY A 123 -15.63 -7.96 -4.51
C GLY A 123 -15.13 -6.58 -4.11
N SER A 124 -14.26 -6.55 -3.10
CA SER A 124 -13.59 -5.33 -2.67
C SER A 124 -12.34 -5.14 -3.51
N LEU A 125 -12.20 -3.97 -4.11
CA LEU A 125 -11.00 -3.55 -4.83
C LEU A 125 -10.28 -2.47 -4.01
N GLN A 126 -9.12 -2.81 -3.48
CA GLN A 126 -8.31 -1.95 -2.62
C GLN A 126 -7.04 -1.50 -3.36
N LEU A 127 -6.65 -0.24 -3.21
CA LEU A 127 -5.41 0.30 -3.76
C LEU A 127 -4.20 -0.52 -3.31
N TRP A 128 -3.33 -0.90 -4.25
CA TRP A 128 -2.06 -1.54 -3.94
C TRP A 128 -1.04 -0.50 -3.46
N VAL A 129 -0.49 -0.71 -2.26
CA VAL A 129 0.53 0.17 -1.69
C VAL A 129 1.91 -0.38 -1.96
N THR A 130 2.84 0.48 -2.37
CA THR A 130 4.25 0.13 -2.60
C THR A 130 5.15 0.76 -1.54
N GLY A 131 6.38 0.26 -1.41
CA GLY A 131 7.36 0.78 -0.44
C GLY A 131 7.07 0.42 1.02
N VAL A 132 6.20 -0.57 1.26
CA VAL A 132 5.87 -1.09 2.60
C VAL A 132 6.60 -2.41 2.86
N LYS A 133 6.69 -2.78 4.14
CA LYS A 133 7.20 -4.08 4.59
C LYS A 133 6.19 -4.71 5.52
N PHE A 134 6.06 -6.04 5.46
CA PHE A 134 5.22 -6.76 6.41
C PHE A 134 5.74 -6.57 7.83
N PHE A 135 4.81 -6.24 8.76
CA PHE A 135 5.14 -6.06 10.17
C PHE A 135 5.85 -7.28 10.79
N ARG A 136 5.47 -8.50 10.39
CA ARG A 136 6.11 -9.73 10.88
C ARG A 136 7.61 -9.77 10.54
N ASP A 137 7.99 -9.21 9.39
CA ASP A 137 9.35 -9.23 8.86
C ASP A 137 10.18 -8.06 9.39
N THR A 138 9.54 -7.05 10.02
CA THR A 138 10.20 -5.85 10.56
C THR A 138 10.04 -5.69 12.06
N SER A 139 9.33 -6.58 12.75
CA SER A 139 9.01 -6.44 14.18
C SER A 139 10.25 -6.33 15.08
N ALA A 140 11.35 -7.00 14.71
CA ALA A 140 12.63 -6.90 15.43
C ALA A 140 13.37 -5.57 15.18
N GLU A 141 13.11 -4.92 14.05
CA GLU A 141 13.72 -3.65 13.63
C GLU A 141 12.76 -2.46 13.83
N ALA A 142 11.63 -2.69 14.51
CA ALA A 142 10.57 -1.71 14.64
C ALA A 142 11.07 -0.51 15.47
N PRO A 143 10.89 0.74 14.98
CA PRO A 143 11.27 1.93 15.73
C PRO A 143 10.63 1.92 17.13
N GLN A 144 11.39 2.25 18.18
CA GLN A 144 10.84 2.32 19.55
C GLN A 144 10.48 3.77 19.93
N THR A 145 9.98 4.54 18.96
CA THR A 145 9.63 5.96 19.17
C THR A 145 8.18 6.11 19.65
N PRO A 146 7.84 7.22 20.33
CA PRO A 146 6.46 7.53 20.70
C PRO A 146 5.51 7.54 19.49
N GLU A 147 5.94 8.08 18.36
CA GLU A 147 5.13 8.19 17.13
C GLU A 147 4.82 6.80 16.57
N TRP A 148 5.80 5.90 16.55
CA TRP A 148 5.60 4.51 16.14
C TRP A 148 4.62 3.79 17.07
N ASN A 149 4.80 3.97 18.38
CA ASN A 149 3.90 3.37 19.37
C ASN A 149 2.46 3.91 19.26
N GLN A 150 2.30 5.19 18.94
CA GLN A 150 1.00 5.80 18.69
C GLN A 150 0.35 5.21 17.43
N GLN A 151 1.11 5.04 16.33
CA GLN A 151 0.60 4.35 15.14
C GLN A 151 0.13 2.93 15.49
N LEU A 152 0.92 2.15 16.22
CA LEU A 152 0.52 0.80 16.67
C LEU A 152 -0.70 0.82 17.60
N ALA A 153 -0.84 1.82 18.46
CA ALA A 153 -2.02 1.97 19.32
C ALA A 153 -3.28 2.24 18.49
N SER A 154 -3.21 3.15 17.51
CA SER A 154 -4.31 3.43 16.57
C SER A 154 -4.71 2.18 15.79
N CYS A 155 -3.71 1.39 15.34
CA CYS A 155 -3.93 0.12 14.64
C CYS A 155 -4.77 -0.86 15.48
N ARG A 156 -4.46 -0.98 16.78
CA ARG A 156 -5.15 -1.89 17.70
C ARG A 156 -6.53 -1.40 18.08
N LEU A 157 -6.67 -0.10 18.34
CA LEU A 157 -7.97 0.51 18.57
C LEU A 157 -8.91 0.21 17.40
N PHE A 158 -8.42 0.46 16.19
CA PHE A 158 -9.20 0.22 14.98
C PHE A 158 -9.58 -1.25 14.79
N ASP A 159 -8.65 -2.20 14.98
CA ASP A 159 -8.97 -3.62 14.93
C ASP A 159 -10.04 -4.04 15.92
N ASN A 160 -9.97 -3.52 17.15
CA ASN A 160 -10.98 -3.80 18.18
C ASN A 160 -12.35 -3.24 17.77
N LEU A 161 -12.40 -2.06 17.16
CA LEU A 161 -13.65 -1.44 16.69
C LEU A 161 -14.34 -2.26 15.60
N ILE A 162 -13.56 -2.88 14.70
CA ILE A 162 -14.09 -3.70 13.61
C ILE A 162 -14.12 -5.20 13.91
N ALA A 163 -13.80 -5.60 15.15
CA ALA A 163 -13.67 -6.99 15.57
C ALA A 163 -12.71 -7.85 14.70
N ASN A 164 -11.61 -7.27 14.23
CA ASN A 164 -10.63 -7.95 13.39
C ASN A 164 -9.66 -8.81 14.22
N GLY A 165 -9.99 -10.09 14.39
CA GLY A 165 -9.13 -11.07 15.07
C GLY A 165 -8.07 -11.73 14.17
N ALA A 166 -8.06 -11.45 12.87
CA ALA A 166 -7.25 -12.15 11.87
C ALA A 166 -5.91 -11.48 11.56
N ARG A 167 -5.62 -10.32 12.15
CA ARG A 167 -4.32 -9.68 11.97
C ARG A 167 -3.24 -10.63 12.52
N SER A 168 -2.27 -11.00 11.68
CA SER A 168 -1.06 -11.75 12.09
C SER A 168 -0.17 -10.85 12.96
N PHE A 169 -0.70 -10.48 14.10
CA PHE A 169 -0.15 -9.57 15.08
C PHE A 169 -0.13 -10.34 16.39
N ARG A 170 0.92 -11.14 16.58
CA ARG A 170 1.17 -11.72 17.89
C ARG A 170 1.93 -10.67 18.69
N TYR A 171 1.27 -10.01 19.63
CA TYR A 171 1.95 -9.32 20.72
C TYR A 171 2.80 -10.36 21.47
N SER A 172 4.11 -10.40 21.26
CA SER A 172 4.98 -11.19 22.14
C SER A 172 5.17 -10.43 23.46
N ARG A 173 4.15 -10.48 24.32
CA ARG A 173 4.42 -10.52 25.77
C ARG A 173 4.34 -11.98 26.20
N GLY A 174 5.49 -12.65 26.17
CA GLY A 174 5.86 -13.72 27.09
C GLY A 174 4.88 -14.86 27.34
N ARG A 175 4.13 -15.38 26.34
CA ARG A 175 3.50 -16.70 26.48
C ARG A 175 3.76 -17.54 25.24
N GLY A 176 4.55 -18.60 25.44
CA GLY A 176 4.80 -19.64 24.47
C GLY A 176 3.48 -20.31 24.09
N VAL A 177 3.03 -20.03 22.89
CA VAL A 177 2.03 -20.84 22.20
C VAL A 177 2.60 -21.12 20.83
N GLU A 178 2.71 -22.40 20.50
CA GLU A 178 3.28 -22.94 19.26
C GLU A 178 2.71 -22.26 18.00
N PRO A 179 3.47 -22.16 16.90
CA PRO A 179 2.96 -21.64 15.63
C PRO A 179 2.01 -22.69 15.02
N ARG A 180 0.70 -22.52 15.16
CA ARG A 180 -0.24 -23.29 14.33
C ARG A 180 -0.11 -22.83 12.88
N ALA A 181 0.37 -23.75 12.05
CA ALA A 181 0.59 -23.59 10.62
C ALA A 181 -0.70 -23.15 9.88
N HIS A 182 -0.49 -22.40 8.80
CA HIS A 182 -1.48 -21.99 7.78
C HIS A 182 -2.68 -21.17 8.26
N ARG A 183 -2.49 -19.86 8.46
CA ARG A 183 -3.58 -18.88 8.59
C ARG A 183 -3.26 -17.63 7.75
N SER A 184 -3.42 -17.78 6.44
CA SER A 184 -3.25 -16.70 5.46
C SER A 184 -4.49 -15.81 5.44
N LEU A 185 -4.45 -14.72 6.20
CA LEU A 185 -5.43 -13.62 6.14
C LEU A 185 -4.79 -12.24 6.17
N ALA A 186 -3.48 -12.18 6.41
CA ALA A 186 -2.71 -10.97 6.22
C ALA A 186 -2.39 -10.79 4.73
N GLY A 187 -3.42 -10.53 3.93
CA GLY A 187 -3.25 -10.17 2.53
C GLY A 187 -3.11 -8.68 2.31
N VAL A 188 -3.89 -7.84 3.04
CA VAL A 188 -3.95 -6.40 2.70
C VAL A 188 -4.38 -5.45 3.83
N PHE A 189 -4.40 -5.88 5.11
CA PHE A 189 -4.35 -4.92 6.23
C PHE A 189 -2.90 -4.46 6.50
N GLU A 190 -2.06 -4.40 5.46
CA GLU A 190 -0.77 -3.72 5.54
C GLU A 190 -1.04 -2.23 5.61
N LEU A 191 -1.17 -1.75 6.85
CA LEU A 191 -0.95 -0.36 7.16
C LEU A 191 0.33 0.11 6.48
N ALA A 192 0.19 1.13 5.66
CA ALA A 192 1.31 1.94 5.19
C ALA A 192 1.90 2.70 6.39
N LEU A 193 2.62 1.99 7.27
CA LEU A 193 3.36 2.64 8.35
C LEU A 193 4.47 3.46 7.69
N SER A 194 4.39 4.77 7.87
CA SER A 194 5.48 5.66 7.48
C SER A 194 6.67 5.32 8.36
N ARG A 195 7.85 5.18 7.73
CA ARG A 195 9.09 5.33 8.49
C ARG A 195 9.19 6.73 9.08
#